data_AF-A0A2H9T7H3-F1
#
_entry.id   AF-A0A2H9T7H3-F1
#
_cell.length_a   1.000
_cell.length_b   1.000
_cell.length_c   1.000
_cell.angle_alpha   90.00
_cell.angle_beta   90.00
_cell.angle_gamma   90.00
#
_symmetry.space_group_name_H-M   'P 1'
#
loop_
_entity.id
_entity.type
_entity.pdbx_description
1 polymer ?
#
loop_
_entity_poly.entity_id
_entity_poly.type
_entity_poly.pdbx_seq_one_letter_code
_entity_poly.pdbx_strand_id
1 'polypeptide(L)' 'MIRTDNGHEFQSKFHWYVEDLRMDHFYIKPASPNLNDKVERSHLTDQQEFYQLIEYTR' A
#
# COMPACT_ATOMS: atom_id res chain seq x y z
N MET A 1 -6.27 -3.64 -11.90
CA MET A 1 -7.07 -3.17 -10.75
C MET A 1 -6.15 -2.92 -9.58
N ILE A 2 -6.06 -1.67 -9.15
CA ILE A 2 -5.29 -1.20 -8.00
C ILE A 2 -6.26 -0.91 -6.86
N ARG A 3 -5.93 -1.35 -5.64
CA ARG A 3 -6.70 -1.07 -4.43
C ARG A 3 -5.80 -0.44 -3.38
N THR A 4 -6.18 0.72 -2.89
CA THR A 4 -5.43 1.46 -1.85
C THR A 4 -6.37 1.86 -0.72
N ASP A 5 -5.81 2.26 0.41
CA ASP A 5 -6.55 2.99 1.42
C ASP A 5 -6.84 4.44 0.98
N ASN A 6 -7.46 5.21 1.88
CA ASN A 6 -7.80 6.62 1.67
C ASN A 6 -6.63 7.57 1.99
N GLY A 7 -5.39 7.09 1.98
CA GLY A 7 -4.19 7.90 2.12
C GLY A 7 -4.18 9.06 1.13
N HIS A 8 -3.65 10.21 1.57
CA HIS A 8 -3.64 11.44 0.76
C HIS A 8 -2.81 11.27 -0.52
N GLU A 9 -1.78 10.43 -0.48
CA GLU A 9 -0.94 10.03 -1.60
C GLU A 9 -1.71 9.32 -2.73
N PHE A 10 -2.83 8.67 -2.44
CA PHE A 10 -3.62 7.90 -3.40
C PHE A 10 -4.88 8.63 -3.91
N GLN A 11 -5.04 9.91 -3.55
CA GLN A 11 -6.19 10.71 -3.97
C GLN A 11 -6.09 11.12 -5.46
N SER A 12 -6.70 12.25 -5.84
CA SER A 12 -6.96 12.64 -7.23
C SER A 12 -5.75 12.48 -8.15
N LYS A 13 -4.58 13.03 -7.82
CA LYS A 13 -3.43 12.95 -8.75
C LYS A 13 -3.04 11.51 -9.11
N PHE A 14 -3.04 10.62 -8.14
CA PHE A 14 -2.70 9.21 -8.36
C PHE A 14 -3.80 8.48 -9.14
N HIS A 15 -5.06 8.68 -8.75
CA HIS A 15 -6.20 8.08 -9.42
C HIS A 15 -6.22 8.37 -10.93
N TRP A 16 -6.09 9.64 -11.31
CA TRP A 16 -6.11 10.05 -12.72
C TRP A 16 -4.93 9.47 -13.50
N TYR A 17 -3.74 9.42 -12.88
CA TYR A 17 -2.56 8.81 -13.49
C TYR A 17 -2.75 7.31 -13.78
N VAL A 18 -3.39 6.58 -12.86
CA VAL A 18 -3.67 5.14 -13.03
C VAL A 18 -4.74 4.93 -14.11
N GLU A 19 -5.77 5.78 -14.17
CA GLU A 19 -6.79 5.74 -15.21
C GLU A 19 -6.22 6.04 -16.61
N ASP A 20 -5.31 7.00 -16.74
CA ASP A 20 -4.60 7.29 -17.99
C ASP A 20 -3.82 6.07 -18.50
N LEU A 21 -3.27 5.27 -17.59
CA LEU A 21 -2.63 3.99 -17.88
C LEU A 21 -3.61 2.82 -18.12
N ARG A 22 -4.91 3.10 -18.21
CA ARG A 22 -5.99 2.12 -18.43
C ARG A 22 -6.10 1.07 -17.32
N MET A 23 -5.81 1.47 -16.10
CA MET A 23 -5.98 0.63 -14.92
C MET A 23 -7.11 1.18 -14.04
N ASP A 24 -7.94 0.30 -13.50
CA ASP A 24 -8.98 0.71 -12.55
C ASP A 24 -8.38 0.91 -11.15
N HIS A 25 -8.73 2.01 -10.49
CA HIS A 25 -8.33 2.33 -9.12
C HIS A 25 -9.55 2.38 -8.19
N PHE A 26 -9.50 1.62 -7.09
CA PHE A 26 -10.57 1.56 -6.09
C PHE A 26 -10.04 1.79 -4.68
N TYR A 27 -10.77 2.56 -3.88
CA TYR A 27 -10.51 2.69 -2.46
C TYR A 27 -11.05 1.47 -1.69
N ILE A 28 -10.27 0.94 -0.74
CA ILE A 28 -10.78 -0.03 0.22
C ILE A 28 -11.69 0.65 1.23
N LYS A 29 -12.65 -0.11 1.76
CA LYS A 29 -13.57 0.41 2.77
C LYS A 29 -12.78 0.82 4.03
N PRO A 30 -13.05 2.00 4.63
CA PRO A 30 -12.45 2.39 5.90
C PRO A 30 -12.65 1.32 6.97
N ALA A 31 -11.67 1.21 7.89
CA ALA A 31 -11.71 0.29 9.02
C ALA A 31 -11.99 -1.19 8.64
N SER A 32 -11.51 -1.61 7.47
CA SER A 32 -11.64 -2.99 7.00
C SER A 32 -10.26 -3.64 6.89
N PRO A 33 -9.59 -3.94 8.02
CA PRO A 33 -8.22 -4.45 8.04
C PRO A 33 -8.06 -5.73 7.22
N ASN A 34 -9.09 -6.58 7.20
CA ASN A 34 -9.12 -7.82 6.42
C ASN A 34 -8.86 -7.62 4.90
N LEU A 35 -9.16 -6.43 4.37
CA LEU A 35 -8.90 -6.10 2.97
C LEU A 35 -7.42 -5.77 2.70
N ASN A 36 -6.65 -5.46 3.76
CA ASN A 36 -5.23 -5.15 3.72
C ASN A 36 -4.33 -6.26 4.27
N ASP A 37 -4.88 -7.38 4.74
CA ASP A 37 -4.14 -8.48 5.39
C ASP A 37 -2.93 -9.01 4.61
N LYS A 38 -2.92 -8.87 3.29
CA LYS A 38 -1.79 -9.29 2.46
C LYS A 38 -0.64 -8.28 2.53
N VAL A 39 -0.96 -6.99 2.51
CA VAL A 39 0.02 -5.89 2.58
C VAL A 39 0.65 -5.85 3.97
N GLU A 40 -0.17 -5.98 5.02
CA GLU A 40 0.34 -6.06 6.40
C GLU A 40 1.27 -7.26 6.59
N ARG A 41 0.93 -8.43 6.02
CA ARG A 41 1.80 -9.60 6.06
C ARG A 41 3.09 -9.41 5.27
N SER A 42 3.06 -8.78 4.09
CA SER A 42 4.29 -8.48 3.36
C SER A 42 5.17 -7.51 4.12
N HIS A 43 4.61 -6.49 4.79
CA HIS A 43 5.40 -5.60 5.64
C HIS A 43 6.13 -6.33 6.76
N LEU A 44 5.47 -7.30 7.41
CA LEU A 44 6.11 -8.13 8.43
C LEU A 44 7.25 -8.98 7.85
N THR A 45 7.03 -9.62 6.70
CA THR A 45 8.08 -10.40 6.01
C THR A 45 9.24 -9.50 5.61
N ASP A 46 8.97 -8.34 5.03
CA ASP A 46 10.01 -7.39 4.62
C ASP A 46 10.84 -6.92 5.82
N GLN A 47 10.18 -6.66 6.95
CA GLN A 47 10.84 -6.29 8.19
C GLN A 47 11.78 -7.39 8.70
N GLN A 48 11.32 -8.64 8.63
CA GLN A 48 12.10 -9.79 9.09
C GLN A 48 13.24 -10.15 8.14
N GLU A 49 13.06 -10.02 6.83
CA GLU A 49 14.06 -10.49 5.86
C GLU A 49 15.07 -9.41 5.46
N PHE A 50 14.64 -8.15 5.38
CA PHE A 50 15.46 -7.09 4.80
C PHE A 50 15.79 -5.95 5.77
N TYR A 51 14.83 -5.55 6.62
CA TYR A 51 15.02 -4.35 7.44
C TYR A 51 15.72 -4.58 8.79
N GLN A 52 16.12 -5.81 9.12
CA GLN A 52 16.93 -6.09 10.31
C GLN A 52 18.30 -5.37 10.29
N LEU A 53 18.86 -5.11 9.11
CA LEU A 53 20.21 -4.54 8.97
C LEU A 53 20.26 -3.01 9.05
N ILE A 54 19.11 -2.32 8.98
CA ILE A 54 19.08 -0.84 8.97
C ILE A 54 19.12 -0.23 10.37
N GLU A 55 18.89 -1.01 11.43
CA GLU A 55 19.04 -0.54 12.82
C GLU A 55 20.49 -0.58 13.34
N TYR A 56 21.47 -0.98 12.52
CA TYR A 56 22.90 -0.98 12.87
C TYR A 56 23.59 0.39 12.67
N THR A 57 22.92 1.49 13.00
CA THR A 57 23.60 2.79 13.10
C THR A 57 23.88 3.09 14.58
N ARG A 58 25.15 3.02 14.94
CA ARG A 58 25.68 3.45 16.24
C ARG A 58 25.76 4.97 16.33
#